data_AF-A0A7C5SE23-F1
#
_entry.id   AF-A0A7C5SE23-F1
#
_cell.length_a   1.000
_cell.length_b   1.000
_cell.length_c   1.000
_cell.angle_alpha   90.00
_cell.angle_beta   90.00
_cell.angle_gamma   90.00
#
_symmetry.space_group_name_H-M   'P 1'
#
loop_
_entity.id
_entity.type
_entity.pdbx_description
1 polymer ?
#
loop_
_entity_poly.entity_id
_entity_poly.type
_entity_poly.pdbx_seq_one_letter_code
_entity_poly.pdbx_strand_id
1 'polypeptide(L)'
;MASILRAPGPQAAAVLHHLARSRPVPLPAAEIRAAAELVAPEVLQQDPGSRPKWVAKVATGRGEVRELEQERRELETRVRQLETRLEKALERSAALEQRLSHRLEEIKTLRSELKATRDERGRLEREAVRLRRRVDELLERRARERTGEITTALRRLTTEQRRAGATLEKLRTGEGARRETLREQGRRIEQLAGLVERVASVEEAQARVVARAQEEILRELGAIRGRLEGEAQPAPPPVEATRPTRAEGQPRIGLFVDVQNMFYGAREKRARLDFDALLASVTSGRRLVRAVAYVVETPEIDQSSFIHLLQMKAYEVKRKPLKIRPDRSMKGNWDLEMALDALTTADHLDVVVLATGDGDFVPLVQQLKLRGLRVEVYGFRPSTAPDLREAADRFVAITRRLLRPLPPPRRRAAREEA
;
A
#
# COMPACT_ATOMS: atom_id res chain seq x y z
N MET A 1 77.24 8.52 85.90
CA MET A 1 77.78 7.16 85.95
C MET A 1 76.64 6.21 85.63
N ALA A 2 76.26 6.05 84.36
CA ALA A 2 76.93 5.17 83.41
C ALA A 2 77.00 3.72 83.89
N SER A 3 76.19 2.89 83.23
CA SER A 3 76.41 1.47 82.93
C SER A 3 76.25 0.47 84.09
N ILE A 4 75.37 -0.53 83.92
CA ILE A 4 75.83 -1.85 83.44
C ILE A 4 74.63 -2.77 83.11
N LEU A 5 74.52 -3.06 81.81
CA LEU A 5 74.33 -4.37 81.14
C LEU A 5 73.05 -5.18 81.47
N ARG A 6 72.24 -5.63 80.50
CA ARG A 6 72.58 -6.29 79.23
C ARG A 6 71.47 -6.05 78.19
N ALA A 7 71.85 -5.58 77.01
CA ALA A 7 70.96 -5.52 75.85
C ALA A 7 70.56 -6.93 75.40
N PRO A 8 69.32 -7.17 74.95
CA PRO A 8 69.02 -8.33 74.12
C PRO A 8 69.74 -8.15 72.77
N GLY A 9 70.43 -9.20 72.34
CA GLY A 9 71.37 -9.18 71.22
C GLY A 9 70.77 -8.81 69.85
N PRO A 10 71.63 -8.76 68.81
CA PRO A 10 71.30 -8.25 67.46
C PRO A 10 70.11 -8.94 66.76
N GLN A 11 69.64 -10.07 67.28
CA GLN A 11 68.47 -10.79 66.79
C GLN A 11 67.15 -10.09 67.11
N ALA A 12 67.01 -9.43 68.27
CA ALA A 12 65.74 -8.78 68.66
C ALA A 12 65.45 -7.52 67.82
N ALA A 13 66.49 -6.74 67.51
CA ALA A 13 66.37 -5.56 66.65
C ALA A 13 66.08 -5.95 65.19
N ALA A 14 66.66 -7.05 64.71
CA ALA A 14 66.40 -7.57 63.36
C ALA A 14 64.94 -8.07 63.21
N VAL A 15 64.39 -8.72 64.24
CA VAL A 15 62.99 -9.18 64.26
C VAL A 15 62.01 -8.00 64.28
N LEU A 16 62.26 -6.97 65.09
CA LEU A 16 61.42 -5.76 65.13
C LEU A 16 61.49 -4.95 63.82
N HIS A 17 62.65 -4.90 63.18
CA HIS A 17 62.80 -4.23 61.88
C HIS A 17 62.14 -5.02 60.73
N HIS A 18 62.08 -6.36 60.82
CA HIS A 18 61.36 -7.21 59.86
C HIS A 18 59.83 -7.11 60.02
N LEU A 19 59.33 -6.98 61.25
CA LEU A 19 57.92 -6.77 61.59
C LEU A 19 57.34 -5.45 61.06
N ALA A 20 58.18 -4.43 60.86
CA ALA A 20 57.76 -3.10 60.40
C ALA A 20 57.62 -2.97 58.87
N ARG A 21 58.15 -3.92 58.08
CA ARG A 21 58.27 -3.76 56.60
C ARG A 21 57.51 -4.77 55.74
N SER A 22 56.88 -5.79 56.31
CA SER A 22 56.18 -6.82 55.53
C SER A 22 54.69 -6.86 55.87
N ARG A 23 53.82 -7.01 54.85
CA ARG A 23 52.37 -7.22 54.99
C ARG A 23 52.07 -8.20 56.14
N PRO A 24 50.98 -8.02 56.90
CA PRO A 24 50.72 -8.81 58.09
C PRO A 24 50.42 -10.25 57.69
N VAL A 25 51.45 -11.09 57.65
CA VAL A 25 51.30 -12.54 57.67
C VAL A 25 51.18 -12.90 59.15
N PRO A 26 50.05 -13.48 59.61
CA PRO A 26 49.92 -13.89 60.99
C PRO A 26 50.98 -14.96 61.30
N LEU A 27 51.79 -14.73 62.33
CA LEU A 27 52.80 -15.70 62.76
C LEU A 27 52.11 -16.99 63.22
N PRO A 28 52.70 -18.17 62.96
CA PRO A 28 52.16 -19.44 63.42
C PRO A 28 52.03 -19.46 64.95
N ALA A 29 50.93 -20.02 65.46
CA ALA A 29 50.63 -20.07 66.89
C ALA A 29 51.75 -20.71 67.75
N ALA A 30 52.64 -21.51 67.16
CA ALA A 30 53.79 -22.10 67.83
C ALA A 30 54.88 -21.07 68.17
N GLU A 31 55.14 -20.09 67.32
CA GLU A 31 56.18 -19.07 67.54
C GLU A 31 55.74 -18.04 68.58
N ILE A 32 54.46 -17.68 68.58
CA ILE A 32 53.85 -16.82 69.62
C ILE A 32 53.90 -17.50 70.99
N ARG A 33 53.70 -18.84 71.03
CA ARG A 33 53.73 -19.62 72.26
C ARG A 33 55.15 -19.77 72.81
N ALA A 34 56.14 -20.01 71.95
CA ALA A 34 57.55 -20.07 72.33
C ALA A 34 58.09 -18.73 72.86
N ALA A 35 57.68 -17.60 72.27
CA ALA A 35 58.03 -16.27 72.76
C ALA A 35 57.37 -15.96 74.11
N ALA A 36 56.14 -16.43 74.35
CA ALA A 36 55.44 -16.28 75.62
C ALA A 36 56.07 -17.12 76.74
N GLU A 37 56.52 -18.34 76.45
CA GLU A 37 57.18 -19.23 77.43
C GLU A 37 58.57 -18.72 77.87
N LEU A 38 59.29 -18.01 76.98
CA LEU A 38 60.58 -17.39 77.30
C LEU A 38 60.46 -16.17 78.23
N VAL A 39 59.36 -15.43 78.17
CA VAL A 39 59.15 -14.18 78.92
C VAL A 39 58.31 -14.38 80.19
N ALA A 40 57.56 -15.48 80.27
CA ALA A 40 56.67 -15.79 81.38
C ALA A 40 57.35 -15.87 82.77
N PRO A 41 58.56 -16.45 82.94
CA PRO A 41 59.17 -16.59 84.27
C PRO A 41 59.57 -15.25 84.91
N GLU A 42 60.00 -14.27 84.09
CA GLU A 42 60.44 -12.95 84.56
C GLU A 42 59.26 -12.00 84.86
N VAL A 43 58.12 -12.18 84.19
CA VAL A 43 56.91 -11.37 84.41
C VAL A 43 56.06 -11.89 85.58
N LEU A 44 56.12 -13.19 85.88
CA LEU A 44 55.36 -13.80 86.99
C LEU A 44 55.97 -13.56 88.38
N GLN A 45 57.23 -13.13 88.47
CA GLN A 45 57.88 -12.74 89.73
C GLN A 45 57.63 -11.26 90.13
N GLN A 46 56.91 -10.48 89.30
CA GLN A 46 56.56 -9.09 89.61
C GLN A 46 55.22 -8.97 90.35
N ASP A 47 55.16 -8.00 91.26
CA ASP A 47 54.02 -7.70 92.12
C ASP A 47 52.72 -7.48 91.29
N PRO A 48 51.53 -7.96 91.72
CA PRO A 48 50.32 -7.98 90.90
C PRO A 48 49.89 -6.61 90.33
N GLY A 49 50.25 -5.52 91.00
CA GLY A 49 49.96 -4.14 90.58
C GLY A 49 50.87 -3.58 89.48
N SER A 50 52.00 -4.23 89.19
CA SER A 50 52.99 -3.78 88.19
C SER A 50 52.92 -4.56 86.88
N ARG A 51 51.96 -5.48 86.75
CA ARG A 51 51.75 -6.24 85.51
C ARG A 51 51.34 -5.32 84.37
N PRO A 52 51.97 -5.42 83.18
CA PRO A 52 51.60 -4.61 82.03
C PRO A 52 50.10 -4.74 81.66
N LYS A 53 49.43 -3.61 81.39
CA LYS A 53 47.99 -3.55 81.07
C LYS A 53 47.55 -4.49 79.93
N TRP A 54 48.47 -4.90 79.05
CA TRP A 54 48.16 -5.86 77.97
C TRP A 54 47.81 -7.26 78.49
N VAL A 55 48.25 -7.66 79.69
CA VAL A 55 47.90 -8.95 80.30
C VAL A 55 46.41 -9.00 80.67
N ALA A 56 45.83 -7.89 81.16
CA ALA A 56 44.38 -7.74 81.36
C ALA A 56 43.63 -7.49 80.03
N LYS A 57 44.29 -6.90 79.03
CA LYS A 57 43.74 -6.65 77.68
C LYS A 57 43.64 -7.92 76.83
N VAL A 58 44.54 -8.89 77.01
CA VAL A 58 44.45 -10.24 76.42
C VAL A 58 43.32 -11.05 77.08
N ALA A 59 42.98 -10.77 78.34
CA ALA A 59 41.82 -11.39 79.00
C ALA A 59 40.47 -10.84 78.49
N THR A 60 40.41 -9.58 78.05
CA THR A 60 39.22 -8.91 77.49
C THR A 60 39.10 -9.02 75.97
N GLY A 61 40.22 -9.18 75.25
CA GLY A 61 40.26 -9.34 73.78
C GLY A 61 39.57 -10.61 73.24
N ARG A 62 39.19 -11.56 74.10
CA ARG A 62 38.35 -12.71 73.69
C ARG A 62 36.94 -12.30 73.24
N GLY A 63 36.43 -11.15 73.68
CA GLY A 63 35.14 -10.59 73.24
C GLY A 63 35.21 -9.97 71.84
N GLU A 64 36.18 -9.08 71.61
CA GLU A 64 36.40 -8.42 70.32
C GLU A 64 36.79 -9.42 69.21
N VAL A 65 37.56 -10.45 69.53
CA VAL A 65 37.88 -11.54 68.59
C VAL A 65 36.63 -12.34 68.20
N ARG A 66 35.69 -12.58 69.13
CA ARG A 66 34.43 -13.28 68.83
C ARG A 66 33.52 -12.48 67.92
N GLU A 67 33.46 -11.16 68.11
CA GLU A 67 32.65 -10.25 67.30
C GLU A 67 33.21 -10.16 65.86
N LEU A 68 34.52 -10.02 65.71
CA LEU A 68 35.19 -10.09 64.41
C LEU A 68 35.06 -11.47 63.73
N GLU A 69 35.07 -12.56 64.51
CA GLU A 69 34.80 -13.92 63.98
C GLU A 69 33.36 -14.06 63.49
N GLN A 70 32.40 -13.41 64.15
CA GLN A 70 31.00 -13.41 63.73
C GLN A 70 30.80 -12.58 62.45
N GLU A 71 31.37 -11.38 62.37
CA GLU A 71 31.38 -10.57 61.14
C GLU A 71 32.05 -11.29 59.98
N ARG A 72 33.17 -11.99 60.23
CA ARG A 72 33.84 -12.80 59.21
C ARG A 72 32.93 -13.90 58.67
N ARG A 73 32.20 -14.61 59.54
CA ARG A 73 31.23 -15.65 59.13
C ARG A 73 30.06 -15.08 58.33
N GLU A 74 29.56 -13.90 58.70
CA GLU A 74 28.51 -13.22 57.95
C GLU A 74 28.99 -12.79 56.56
N LEU A 75 30.20 -12.23 56.47
CA LEU A 75 30.84 -11.87 55.20
C LEU A 75 31.11 -13.11 54.34
N GLU A 76 31.62 -14.20 54.91
CA GLU A 76 31.78 -15.49 54.22
C GLU A 76 30.45 -16.01 53.66
N THR A 77 29.35 -15.83 54.39
CA THR A 77 28.01 -16.25 53.95
C THR A 77 27.52 -15.37 52.80
N ARG A 78 27.72 -14.05 52.90
CA ARG A 78 27.38 -13.10 51.83
C ARG A 78 28.18 -13.33 50.55
N VAL A 79 29.48 -13.63 50.67
CA VAL A 79 30.34 -13.99 49.53
C VAL A 79 29.79 -15.22 48.83
N ARG A 80 29.48 -16.30 49.56
CA ARG A 80 28.87 -17.51 48.97
C ARG A 80 27.55 -17.21 48.25
N GLN A 81 26.69 -16.38 48.84
CA GLN A 81 25.44 -15.98 48.20
C GLN A 81 25.66 -15.18 46.91
N LEU A 82 26.66 -14.29 46.88
CA LEU A 82 27.02 -13.53 45.69
C LEU A 82 27.62 -14.42 44.61
N GLU A 83 28.47 -15.37 44.98
CA GLU A 83 29.03 -16.38 44.07
C GLU A 83 27.92 -17.19 43.39
N THR A 84 26.95 -17.70 44.15
CA THR A 84 25.80 -18.43 43.57
C THR A 84 24.95 -17.55 42.66
N ARG A 85 24.78 -16.26 42.98
CA ARG A 85 24.04 -15.32 42.12
C ARG A 85 24.79 -15.02 40.83
N LEU A 86 26.10 -14.88 40.90
CA LEU A 86 26.97 -14.68 39.74
C LEU A 86 26.93 -15.90 38.82
N GLU A 87 27.04 -17.10 39.36
CA GLU A 87 26.97 -18.35 38.61
C GLU A 87 25.63 -18.48 37.84
N LYS A 88 24.50 -18.25 38.53
CA LYS A 88 23.18 -18.22 37.88
C LYS A 88 23.04 -17.13 36.82
N ALA A 89 23.70 -15.98 37.00
CA ALA A 89 23.69 -14.91 36.01
C ALA A 89 24.50 -15.28 34.77
N LEU A 90 25.64 -15.94 34.94
CA LEU A 90 26.49 -16.44 33.86
C LEU A 90 25.77 -17.53 33.04
N GLU A 91 25.10 -18.48 33.70
CA GLU A 91 24.27 -19.49 33.03
C GLU A 91 23.16 -18.87 32.18
N ARG A 92 22.47 -17.85 32.72
CA ARG A 92 21.44 -17.10 31.97
C ARG A 92 22.02 -16.36 30.77
N SER A 93 23.20 -15.75 30.92
CA SER A 93 23.89 -15.07 29.83
C SER A 93 24.23 -16.05 28.70
N ALA A 94 24.82 -17.20 29.05
CA ALA A 94 25.16 -18.25 28.08
C ALA A 94 23.91 -18.78 27.33
N ALA A 95 22.79 -18.98 28.04
CA ALA A 95 21.54 -19.39 27.42
C ALA A 95 20.96 -18.32 26.47
N LEU A 96 21.09 -17.04 26.81
CA LEU A 96 20.67 -15.94 25.94
C LEU A 96 21.56 -15.84 24.69
N GLU A 97 22.88 -16.00 24.83
CA GLU A 97 23.82 -16.02 23.71
C GLU A 97 23.52 -17.16 22.73
N GLN A 98 23.23 -18.37 23.24
CA GLN A 98 22.81 -19.49 22.39
C GLN A 98 21.52 -19.19 21.62
N ARG A 99 20.51 -18.61 22.29
CA ARG A 99 19.25 -18.21 21.62
C ARG A 99 19.47 -17.13 20.57
N LEU A 100 20.32 -16.15 20.86
CA LEU A 100 20.66 -15.09 19.90
C LEU A 100 21.35 -15.68 18.66
N SER A 101 22.31 -16.60 18.86
CA SER A 101 22.99 -17.29 17.77
C SER A 101 22.02 -18.07 16.88
N HIS A 102 21.09 -18.82 17.50
CA HIS A 102 20.06 -19.54 16.76
C HIS A 102 19.15 -18.61 15.94
N ARG A 103 18.66 -17.53 16.55
CA ARG A 103 17.85 -16.49 15.87
C ARG A 103 18.59 -15.83 14.71
N LEU A 104 19.89 -15.59 14.86
CA LEU A 104 20.71 -15.01 13.79
C LEU A 104 20.83 -15.98 12.60
N GLU A 105 20.91 -17.27 12.84
CA GLU A 105 20.95 -18.27 11.78
C GLU A 105 19.59 -18.40 11.07
N GLU A 106 18.47 -18.38 11.82
CA GLU A 106 17.12 -18.29 11.23
C GLU A 106 16.95 -17.05 10.35
N ILE A 107 17.46 -15.89 10.79
CA ILE A 107 17.38 -14.67 9.98
C ILE A 107 18.20 -14.79 8.70
N LYS A 108 19.34 -15.49 8.72
CA LYS A 108 20.14 -15.72 7.50
C LYS A 108 19.41 -16.64 6.52
N THR A 109 18.80 -17.72 7.00
CA THR A 109 18.04 -18.65 6.14
C THR A 109 16.82 -17.96 5.53
N LEU A 110 16.05 -17.21 6.34
CA LEU A 110 14.90 -16.45 5.83
C LEU A 110 15.32 -15.39 4.80
N ARG A 111 16.49 -14.76 4.97
CA ARG A 111 17.04 -13.81 3.99
C ARG A 111 17.42 -14.47 2.66
N SER A 112 17.98 -15.69 2.69
CA SER A 112 18.32 -16.41 1.46
C SER A 112 17.07 -16.88 0.73
N GLU A 113 16.06 -17.37 1.44
CA GLU A 113 14.76 -17.73 0.88
C GLU A 113 14.07 -16.52 0.25
N LEU A 114 14.00 -15.39 0.96
CA LEU A 114 13.42 -14.15 0.42
C LEU A 114 14.13 -13.67 -0.85
N LYS A 115 15.46 -13.83 -0.91
CA LYS A 115 16.23 -13.51 -2.11
C LYS A 115 15.85 -14.43 -3.27
N ALA A 116 15.79 -15.74 -3.04
CA ALA A 116 15.39 -16.71 -4.06
C ALA A 116 13.98 -16.43 -4.60
N THR A 117 13.00 -16.12 -3.73
CA THR A 117 11.65 -15.77 -4.16
C THR A 117 11.61 -14.48 -4.98
N ARG A 118 12.42 -13.47 -4.63
CA ARG A 118 12.54 -12.22 -5.42
C ARG A 118 13.13 -12.46 -6.79
N ASP A 119 14.16 -13.30 -6.88
CA ASP A 119 14.81 -13.64 -8.15
C ASP A 119 13.85 -14.39 -9.08
N GLU A 120 13.07 -15.34 -8.54
CA GLU A 120 12.05 -16.07 -9.31
C GLU A 120 10.90 -15.18 -9.75
N ARG A 121 10.40 -14.29 -8.88
CA ARG A 121 9.42 -13.27 -9.26
C ARG A 121 9.93 -12.40 -10.41
N GLY A 122 11.18 -11.94 -10.34
CA GLY A 122 11.78 -11.16 -11.42
C GLY A 122 11.91 -11.94 -12.73
N ARG A 123 12.11 -13.26 -12.68
CA ARG A 123 12.10 -14.13 -13.86
C ARG A 123 10.71 -14.20 -14.49
N LEU A 124 9.67 -14.45 -13.70
CA LEU A 124 8.29 -14.51 -14.18
C LEU A 124 7.81 -13.17 -14.76
N GLU A 125 8.20 -12.05 -14.15
CA GLU A 125 7.88 -10.71 -14.68
C GLU A 125 8.50 -10.49 -16.07
N ARG A 126 9.76 -10.91 -16.29
CA ARG A 126 10.40 -10.84 -17.61
C ARG A 126 9.70 -11.73 -18.64
N GLU A 127 9.26 -12.91 -18.25
CA GLU A 127 8.52 -13.82 -19.12
C GLU A 127 7.15 -13.27 -19.50
N ALA A 128 6.42 -12.67 -18.54
CA ALA A 128 5.15 -12.01 -18.79
C ALA A 128 5.28 -10.86 -19.79
N VAL A 129 6.33 -10.04 -19.67
CA VAL A 129 6.61 -8.96 -20.64
C VAL A 129 6.89 -9.54 -22.03
N ARG A 130 7.68 -10.62 -22.12
CA ARG A 130 7.96 -11.29 -23.41
C ARG A 130 6.68 -11.84 -24.05
N LEU A 131 5.82 -12.50 -23.27
CA LEU A 131 4.56 -13.05 -23.77
C LEU A 131 3.60 -11.96 -24.23
N ARG A 132 3.48 -10.86 -23.47
CA ARG A 132 2.65 -9.71 -23.85
C ARG A 132 3.08 -9.12 -25.19
N ARG A 133 4.38 -8.89 -25.38
CA ARG A 133 4.92 -8.42 -26.67
C ARG A 133 4.58 -9.36 -27.82
N ARG A 134 4.64 -10.67 -27.59
CA ARG A 134 4.29 -11.67 -28.62
C ARG A 134 2.80 -11.67 -28.95
N VAL A 135 1.93 -11.43 -27.97
CA VAL A 135 0.49 -11.24 -28.22
C VAL A 135 0.24 -9.98 -29.05
N ASP A 136 0.90 -8.87 -28.72
CA ASP A 136 0.76 -7.61 -29.46
C ASP A 136 1.20 -7.79 -30.92
N GLU A 137 2.34 -8.46 -31.17
CA GLU A 137 2.83 -8.78 -32.51
C GLU A 137 1.82 -9.63 -33.31
N LEU A 138 1.18 -10.61 -32.68
CA LEU A 138 0.16 -11.45 -33.33
C LEU A 138 -1.13 -10.67 -33.64
N LEU A 139 -1.57 -9.80 -32.73
CA LEU A 139 -2.75 -8.96 -32.93
C LEU A 139 -2.52 -7.96 -34.06
N GLU A 140 -1.36 -7.32 -34.11
CA GLU A 140 -1.01 -6.41 -35.21
C GLU A 140 -0.99 -7.13 -36.55
N ARG A 141 -0.37 -8.32 -36.61
CA ARG A 141 -0.34 -9.11 -37.84
C ARG A 141 -1.77 -9.41 -38.33
N ARG A 142 -2.64 -9.88 -37.43
CA ARG A 142 -4.03 -10.22 -37.78
C ARG A 142 -4.86 -9.00 -38.18
N ALA A 143 -4.62 -7.85 -37.56
CA ALA A 143 -5.26 -6.59 -37.94
C ALA A 143 -4.85 -6.15 -39.36
N ARG A 144 -3.56 -6.28 -39.71
CA ARG A 144 -3.06 -5.97 -41.06
C ARG A 144 -3.66 -6.89 -42.12
N GLU A 145 -3.69 -8.20 -41.85
CA GLU A 145 -4.31 -9.20 -42.73
C GLU A 145 -5.79 -8.85 -43.01
N ARG A 146 -6.57 -8.59 -41.96
CA ARG A 146 -8.00 -8.25 -42.08
C ARG A 146 -8.25 -6.92 -42.78
N THR A 147 -7.39 -5.93 -42.55
CA THR A 147 -7.45 -4.64 -43.27
C THR A 147 -7.17 -4.83 -44.75
N GLY A 148 -6.23 -5.72 -45.11
CA GLY A 148 -5.95 -6.10 -46.50
C GLY A 148 -7.15 -6.78 -47.17
N GLU A 149 -7.81 -7.71 -46.48
CA GLU A 149 -9.03 -8.37 -46.96
C GLU A 149 -10.16 -7.35 -47.23
N ILE A 150 -10.43 -6.47 -46.26
CA ILE A 150 -11.46 -5.43 -46.39
C ILE A 150 -11.13 -4.48 -47.54
N THR A 151 -9.89 -4.04 -47.66
CA THR A 151 -9.45 -3.14 -48.74
C THR A 151 -9.64 -3.79 -50.11
N THR A 152 -9.34 -5.08 -50.22
CA THR A 152 -9.52 -5.86 -51.45
C THR A 152 -11.00 -6.00 -51.80
N ALA A 153 -11.85 -6.30 -50.81
CA ALA A 153 -13.30 -6.37 -50.99
C ALA A 153 -13.90 -5.01 -51.41
N LEU A 154 -13.48 -3.91 -50.79
CA LEU A 154 -13.91 -2.55 -51.13
C LEU A 154 -13.51 -2.18 -52.56
N ARG A 155 -12.29 -2.50 -53.00
CA ARG A 155 -11.88 -2.28 -54.40
C ARG A 155 -12.78 -3.04 -55.36
N ARG A 156 -13.08 -4.32 -55.08
CA ARG A 156 -13.97 -5.13 -55.91
C ARG A 156 -15.36 -4.50 -56.02
N LEU A 157 -15.98 -4.15 -54.90
CA LEU A 157 -17.29 -3.51 -54.87
C LEU A 157 -17.30 -2.16 -55.61
N THR A 158 -16.24 -1.36 -55.45
CA THR A 158 -16.11 -0.08 -56.17
C THR A 158 -16.04 -0.30 -57.69
N THR A 159 -15.35 -1.35 -58.12
CA THR A 159 -15.27 -1.72 -59.54
C THR A 159 -16.62 -2.17 -60.08
N GLU A 160 -17.35 -2.99 -59.31
CA GLU A 160 -18.69 -3.44 -59.65
C GLU A 160 -19.67 -2.26 -59.71
N GLN A 161 -19.58 -1.32 -58.78
CA GLN A 161 -20.39 -0.09 -58.78
C GLN A 161 -20.11 0.78 -60.01
N ARG A 162 -18.84 0.95 -60.42
CA ARG A 162 -18.49 1.68 -61.66
C ARG A 162 -19.02 0.98 -62.91
N ARG A 163 -18.95 -0.36 -62.97
CA ARG A 163 -19.52 -1.14 -64.08
C ARG A 163 -21.04 -0.97 -64.13
N ALA A 164 -21.72 -1.06 -63.00
CA ALA A 164 -23.16 -0.82 -62.90
C ALA A 164 -23.53 0.60 -63.35
N GLY A 165 -22.77 1.62 -62.94
CA GLY A 165 -22.94 3.00 -63.36
C GLY A 165 -22.75 3.19 -64.88
N ALA A 166 -21.73 2.58 -65.48
CA ALA A 166 -21.51 2.64 -66.92
C ALA A 166 -22.63 1.95 -67.71
N THR A 167 -23.18 0.85 -67.19
CA THR A 167 -24.35 0.18 -67.77
C THR A 167 -25.59 1.06 -67.65
N LEU A 168 -25.78 1.72 -66.50
CA LEU A 168 -26.89 2.68 -66.30
C LEU A 168 -26.77 3.87 -67.25
N GLU A 169 -25.57 4.41 -67.50
CA GLU A 169 -25.40 5.54 -68.43
C GLU A 169 -25.63 5.13 -69.90
N LYS A 170 -25.22 3.91 -70.28
CA LYS A 170 -25.59 3.33 -71.59
C LYS A 170 -27.09 3.10 -71.73
N LEU A 171 -27.75 2.67 -70.65
CA LEU A 171 -29.20 2.59 -70.61
C LEU A 171 -29.83 4.00 -70.61
N ARG A 172 -29.13 5.03 -70.08
CA ARG A 172 -29.48 6.47 -70.05
C ARG A 172 -29.29 7.22 -71.37
N THR A 173 -28.65 6.63 -72.37
CA THR A 173 -28.58 7.19 -73.74
C THR A 173 -29.52 6.52 -74.74
N GLY A 174 -30.05 5.31 -74.48
CA GLY A 174 -31.12 4.68 -75.29
C GLY A 174 -32.54 4.99 -74.79
N GLU A 175 -33.17 6.08 -75.25
CA GLU A 175 -34.50 6.52 -74.79
C GLU A 175 -35.65 5.91 -75.59
N GLY A 176 -36.19 4.79 -75.10
CA GLY A 176 -37.48 4.28 -75.57
C GLY A 176 -38.13 3.25 -74.62
N ALA A 177 -37.33 2.34 -74.05
CA ALA A 177 -37.82 1.27 -73.17
C ALA A 177 -37.87 1.64 -71.66
N ARG A 178 -37.50 2.88 -71.30
CA ARG A 178 -37.06 3.27 -69.94
C ARG A 178 -38.12 3.35 -68.85
N ARG A 179 -39.39 3.56 -69.16
CA ARG A 179 -40.39 3.85 -68.10
C ARG A 179 -40.74 2.63 -67.26
N GLU A 180 -40.55 1.42 -67.78
CA GLU A 180 -40.88 0.18 -67.09
C GLU A 180 -39.67 -0.41 -66.35
N THR A 181 -38.48 -0.35 -66.94
CA THR A 181 -37.24 -0.83 -66.32
C THR A 181 -36.79 0.02 -65.13
N LEU A 182 -37.05 1.33 -65.14
CA LEU A 182 -36.76 2.22 -64.00
C LEU A 182 -37.61 1.88 -62.78
N ARG A 183 -38.87 1.45 -62.97
CA ARG A 183 -39.73 0.99 -61.86
C ARG A 183 -39.24 -0.33 -61.28
N GLU A 184 -38.77 -1.25 -62.12
CA GLU A 184 -38.25 -2.53 -61.66
C GLU A 184 -36.88 -2.41 -60.98
N GLN A 185 -36.03 -1.48 -61.46
CA GLN A 185 -34.76 -1.16 -60.81
C GLN A 185 -34.96 -0.45 -59.46
N GLY A 186 -35.97 0.42 -59.34
CA GLY A 186 -36.37 1.01 -58.05
C GLY A 186 -36.73 -0.06 -57.01
N ARG A 187 -37.53 -1.06 -57.40
CA ARG A 187 -37.88 -2.21 -56.54
C ARG A 187 -36.67 -3.05 -56.13
N ARG A 188 -35.68 -3.23 -57.02
CA ARG A 188 -34.43 -3.95 -56.68
C ARG A 188 -33.54 -3.17 -55.71
N ILE A 189 -33.50 -1.84 -55.82
CA ILE A 189 -32.76 -0.99 -54.88
C ILE A 189 -33.39 -1.04 -53.49
N GLU A 190 -34.72 -1.02 -53.38
CA GLU A 190 -35.42 -1.25 -52.10
C GLU A 190 -35.15 -2.65 -51.52
N GLN A 191 -35.15 -3.68 -52.37
CA GLN A 191 -34.80 -5.05 -51.93
C GLN A 191 -33.34 -5.14 -51.42
N LEU A 192 -32.40 -4.46 -52.07
CA LEU A 192 -30.99 -4.41 -51.63
C LEU A 192 -30.83 -3.59 -50.34
N ALA A 193 -31.54 -2.47 -50.19
CA ALA A 193 -31.55 -1.70 -48.94
C ALA A 193 -32.08 -2.55 -47.77
N GLY A 194 -33.16 -3.33 -47.99
CA GLY A 194 -33.68 -4.27 -46.99
C GLY A 194 -32.75 -5.46 -46.71
N LEU A 195 -31.86 -5.83 -47.64
CA LEU A 195 -30.81 -6.82 -47.37
C LEU A 195 -29.67 -6.23 -46.53
N VAL A 196 -29.30 -4.97 -46.75
CA VAL A 196 -28.29 -4.25 -45.94
C VAL A 196 -28.77 -4.07 -44.50
N GLU A 197 -30.04 -3.70 -44.29
CA GLU A 197 -30.62 -3.64 -42.94
C GLU A 197 -30.65 -5.01 -42.26
N ARG A 198 -30.92 -6.09 -43.02
CA ARG A 198 -30.85 -7.47 -42.48
C ARG A 198 -29.42 -7.87 -42.11
N VAL A 199 -28.41 -7.51 -42.91
CA VAL A 199 -27.00 -7.76 -42.58
C VAL A 199 -26.59 -6.99 -41.32
N ALA A 200 -26.96 -5.71 -41.21
CA ALA A 200 -26.73 -4.91 -40.00
C ALA A 200 -27.42 -5.55 -38.77
N SER A 201 -28.63 -6.09 -38.93
CA SER A 201 -29.34 -6.79 -37.84
C SER A 201 -28.66 -8.10 -37.43
N VAL A 202 -28.03 -8.81 -38.37
CA VAL A 202 -27.26 -10.04 -38.09
C VAL A 202 -25.95 -9.71 -37.38
N GLU A 203 -25.28 -8.62 -37.74
CA GLU A 203 -24.09 -8.13 -37.01
C GLU A 203 -24.45 -7.73 -35.57
N GLU A 204 -25.57 -7.04 -35.36
CA GLU A 204 -26.06 -6.72 -34.02
C GLU A 204 -26.49 -7.97 -33.22
N ALA A 205 -27.01 -9.01 -33.89
CA ALA A 205 -27.35 -10.27 -33.25
C ALA A 205 -26.08 -11.05 -32.86
N GLN A 206 -25.05 -11.07 -33.73
CA GLN A 206 -23.74 -11.66 -33.42
C GLN A 206 -23.05 -10.94 -32.25
N ALA A 207 -23.11 -9.61 -32.20
CA ALA A 207 -22.59 -8.84 -31.05
C ALA A 207 -23.27 -9.23 -29.73
N ARG A 208 -24.58 -9.53 -29.75
CA ARG A 208 -25.34 -10.01 -28.59
C ARG A 208 -24.95 -11.43 -28.17
N VAL A 209 -24.69 -12.32 -29.12
CA VAL A 209 -24.22 -13.69 -28.82
C VAL A 209 -22.82 -13.65 -28.20
N VAL A 210 -21.92 -12.80 -28.71
CA VAL A 210 -20.58 -12.61 -28.14
C VAL A 210 -20.64 -12.02 -26.73
N ALA A 211 -21.52 -11.04 -26.50
CA ALA A 211 -21.73 -10.47 -25.16
C ALA A 211 -22.27 -11.49 -24.15
N ARG A 212 -23.17 -12.38 -24.58
CA ARG A 212 -23.68 -13.49 -23.74
C ARG A 212 -22.59 -14.51 -23.41
N ALA A 213 -21.78 -14.89 -24.40
CA ALA A 213 -20.64 -15.78 -24.18
C ALA A 213 -19.61 -15.16 -23.21
N GLN A 214 -19.39 -13.84 -23.27
CA GLN A 214 -18.55 -13.12 -22.31
C GLN A 214 -19.15 -13.11 -20.90
N GLU A 215 -20.47 -12.93 -20.75
CA GLU A 215 -21.14 -13.02 -19.44
C GLU A 215 -21.09 -14.44 -18.84
N GLU A 216 -21.20 -15.48 -19.67
CA GLU A 216 -21.05 -16.87 -19.22
C GLU A 216 -19.63 -17.17 -18.74
N ILE A 217 -18.61 -16.75 -19.49
CA ILE A 217 -17.20 -16.87 -19.08
C ILE A 217 -16.96 -16.12 -17.76
N LEU A 218 -17.50 -14.91 -17.60
CA LEU A 218 -17.37 -14.14 -16.35
C LEU A 218 -18.11 -14.80 -15.17
N ARG A 219 -19.25 -15.46 -15.41
CA ARG A 219 -19.96 -16.25 -14.39
C ARG A 219 -19.17 -17.49 -13.98
N GLU A 220 -18.58 -18.20 -14.93
CA GLU A 220 -17.76 -19.38 -14.64
C GLU A 220 -16.49 -19.00 -13.89
N LEU A 221 -15.83 -17.90 -14.28
CA LEU A 221 -14.69 -17.34 -13.55
C LEU A 221 -15.10 -16.86 -12.14
N GLY A 222 -16.30 -16.29 -11.98
CA GLY A 222 -16.87 -15.94 -10.67
C GLY A 222 -17.18 -17.16 -9.80
N ALA A 223 -17.65 -18.26 -10.39
CA ALA A 223 -17.91 -19.52 -9.69
C ALA A 223 -16.63 -20.29 -9.34
N ILE A 224 -15.55 -20.08 -10.10
CA ILE A 224 -14.20 -20.56 -9.76
C ILE A 224 -13.60 -19.71 -8.63
N ARG A 225 -13.80 -18.38 -8.68
CA ARG A 225 -13.37 -17.44 -7.62
C ARG A 225 -14.10 -17.68 -6.29
N GLY A 226 -15.41 -17.92 -6.33
CA GLY A 226 -16.20 -18.26 -5.15
C GLY A 226 -15.88 -19.64 -4.55
N ARG A 227 -15.23 -20.53 -5.30
CA ARG A 227 -14.68 -21.81 -4.79
C ARG A 227 -13.28 -21.68 -4.21
N LEU A 228 -12.56 -20.60 -4.52
CA LEU A 228 -11.22 -20.30 -3.99
C LEU A 228 -11.27 -19.36 -2.77
N GLU A 229 -12.31 -18.54 -2.64
CA GLU A 229 -12.51 -17.62 -1.50
C GLU A 229 -13.42 -18.26 -0.44
N GLY A 230 -12.94 -19.34 0.18
CA GLY A 230 -13.55 -19.96 1.34
C GLY A 230 -12.59 -19.96 2.53
N GLU A 231 -12.30 -18.77 3.07
CA GLU A 231 -11.82 -18.49 4.45
C GLU A 231 -11.35 -17.02 4.53
N ALA A 232 -12.23 -16.11 4.91
CA ALA A 232 -11.81 -14.80 5.42
C ALA A 232 -12.89 -14.22 6.36
N GLN A 233 -12.52 -14.03 7.62
CA GLN A 233 -13.32 -13.41 8.68
C GLN A 233 -13.59 -11.91 8.42
N PRO A 234 -14.67 -11.35 8.96
CA PRO A 234 -14.99 -9.93 8.78
C PRO A 234 -14.09 -9.03 9.63
N ALA A 235 -13.59 -7.95 9.02
CA ALA A 235 -12.80 -6.89 9.65
C ALA A 235 -13.67 -5.95 10.54
N PRO A 236 -13.10 -5.34 11.60
CA PRO A 236 -13.81 -4.50 12.56
C PRO A 236 -14.10 -3.08 12.03
N PRO A 237 -15.04 -2.31 12.65
CA PRO A 237 -15.46 -1.01 12.14
C PRO A 237 -14.38 0.06 12.35
N PRO A 238 -14.33 1.12 11.51
CA PRO A 238 -13.31 2.14 11.61
C PRO A 238 -13.57 3.08 12.79
N VAL A 239 -12.50 3.30 13.55
CA VAL A 239 -12.42 4.18 14.72
C VAL A 239 -12.44 5.64 14.25
N GLU A 240 -13.34 6.44 14.81
CA GLU A 240 -13.33 7.90 14.67
C GLU A 240 -12.07 8.49 15.31
N ALA A 241 -11.15 8.99 14.50
CA ALA A 241 -10.01 9.76 14.96
C ALA A 241 -10.34 11.26 14.87
N THR A 242 -10.68 11.87 16.00
CA THR A 242 -10.65 13.32 16.22
C THR A 242 -9.23 13.87 16.09
N ARG A 243 -9.01 14.88 15.22
CA ARG A 243 -7.82 15.78 15.20
C ARG A 243 -7.97 16.94 14.18
N PRO A 244 -7.13 17.98 14.29
CA PRO A 244 -7.44 19.29 14.87
C PRO A 244 -8.23 20.22 13.93
N THR A 245 -9.10 21.03 14.53
CA THR A 245 -9.83 22.14 13.90
C THR A 245 -8.87 23.22 13.41
N ARG A 246 -8.74 23.37 12.08
CA ARG A 246 -8.42 24.68 11.48
C ARG A 246 -9.69 25.53 11.48
N ALA A 247 -9.53 26.80 11.85
CA ALA A 247 -10.58 27.71 12.27
C ALA A 247 -11.71 27.97 11.26
N GLU A 248 -12.92 28.11 11.82
CA GLU A 248 -14.09 28.89 11.39
C GLU A 248 -14.20 29.23 9.89
N GLY A 249 -14.82 28.31 9.14
CA GLY A 249 -15.24 28.50 7.76
C GLY A 249 -15.93 27.24 7.21
N GLN A 250 -16.78 27.38 6.19
CA GLN A 250 -17.32 26.21 5.50
C GLN A 250 -16.18 25.40 4.86
N PRO A 251 -16.15 24.05 4.99
CA PRO A 251 -15.07 23.23 4.44
C PRO A 251 -14.88 23.49 2.94
N ARG A 252 -13.62 23.69 2.54
CA ARG A 252 -13.22 23.96 1.16
C ARG A 252 -13.12 22.66 0.38
N ILE A 253 -13.77 22.59 -0.78
CA ILE A 253 -13.85 21.36 -1.55
C ILE A 253 -13.29 21.49 -2.97
N GLY A 254 -12.62 20.43 -3.41
CA GLY A 254 -12.23 20.21 -4.80
C GLY A 254 -12.97 19.01 -5.36
N LEU A 255 -13.66 19.18 -6.49
CA LEU A 255 -14.36 18.12 -7.19
C LEU A 255 -13.61 17.77 -8.49
N PHE A 256 -13.22 16.51 -8.66
CA PHE A 256 -12.52 16.01 -9.84
C PHE A 256 -13.34 14.88 -10.46
N VAL A 257 -13.83 15.11 -11.68
CA VAL A 257 -14.79 14.22 -12.35
C VAL A 257 -14.17 13.57 -13.57
N ASP A 258 -14.01 12.25 -13.51
CA ASP A 258 -13.72 11.44 -14.69
C ASP A 258 -15.01 11.23 -15.49
N VAL A 259 -15.20 12.06 -16.52
CA VAL A 259 -16.43 12.04 -17.31
C VAL A 259 -16.58 10.72 -18.08
N GLN A 260 -15.48 10.09 -18.49
CA GLN A 260 -15.53 8.84 -19.23
C GLN A 260 -15.99 7.70 -18.32
N ASN A 261 -15.42 7.58 -17.12
CA ASN A 261 -15.85 6.57 -16.15
C ASN A 261 -17.32 6.77 -15.72
N MET A 262 -17.72 8.03 -15.46
CA MET A 262 -19.10 8.36 -15.13
C MET A 262 -20.08 8.07 -16.28
N PHE A 263 -19.67 8.31 -17.53
CA PHE A 263 -20.48 8.02 -18.72
C PHE A 263 -20.75 6.52 -18.86
N TYR A 264 -19.71 5.68 -18.74
CA TYR A 264 -19.88 4.23 -18.83
C TYR A 264 -20.76 3.67 -17.71
N GLY A 265 -20.55 4.11 -16.47
CA GLY A 265 -21.38 3.67 -15.34
C GLY A 265 -22.85 4.11 -15.46
N ALA A 266 -23.11 5.29 -16.05
CA ALA A 266 -24.47 5.77 -16.27
C ALA A 266 -25.18 5.04 -17.45
N ARG A 267 -24.42 4.65 -18.47
CA ARG A 267 -24.93 3.96 -19.67
C ARG A 267 -25.60 2.63 -19.34
N GLU A 268 -25.03 1.86 -18.40
CA GLU A 268 -25.65 0.61 -17.91
C GLU A 268 -27.06 0.85 -17.34
N LYS A 269 -27.29 2.03 -16.75
CA LYS A 269 -28.56 2.44 -16.15
C LYS A 269 -29.47 3.21 -17.11
N ARG A 270 -29.13 3.29 -18.41
CA ARG A 270 -29.83 4.09 -19.43
C ARG A 270 -30.07 5.55 -19.00
N ALA A 271 -29.11 6.12 -18.30
CA ALA A 271 -29.18 7.47 -17.77
C ALA A 271 -27.88 8.24 -18.09
N ARG A 272 -27.86 9.53 -17.75
CA ARG A 272 -26.66 10.37 -17.75
C ARG A 272 -26.45 10.91 -16.33
N LEU A 273 -25.20 11.13 -15.96
CA LEU A 273 -24.89 11.84 -14.72
C LEU A 273 -25.49 13.26 -14.79
N ASP A 274 -26.21 13.64 -13.75
CA ASP A 274 -26.67 15.01 -13.59
C ASP A 274 -25.60 15.81 -12.84
N PHE A 275 -24.85 16.62 -13.60
CA PHE A 275 -23.74 17.41 -13.06
C PHE A 275 -24.22 18.52 -12.10
N ASP A 276 -25.45 19.03 -12.23
CA ASP A 276 -25.98 20.00 -11.24
C ASP A 276 -26.25 19.31 -9.91
N ALA A 277 -26.90 18.14 -9.99
CA ALA A 277 -27.23 17.36 -8.80
C ALA A 277 -25.95 16.86 -8.11
N LEU A 278 -24.93 16.47 -8.88
CA LEU A 278 -23.62 16.13 -8.34
C LEU A 278 -23.00 17.34 -7.64
N LEU A 279 -22.91 18.49 -8.32
CA LEU A 279 -22.30 19.68 -7.74
C LEU A 279 -23.01 20.09 -6.45
N ALA A 280 -24.34 20.17 -6.47
CA ALA A 280 -25.17 20.50 -5.30
C ALA A 280 -25.00 19.51 -4.14
N SER A 281 -24.90 18.20 -4.45
CA SER A 281 -24.65 17.17 -3.43
C SER A 281 -23.29 17.34 -2.76
N VAL A 282 -22.27 17.71 -3.53
CA VAL A 282 -20.90 17.88 -3.02
C VAL A 282 -20.76 19.21 -2.27
N THR A 283 -21.41 20.28 -2.72
CA THR A 283 -21.31 21.64 -2.14
C THR A 283 -22.25 21.87 -0.96
N SER A 284 -23.13 20.93 -0.60
CA SER A 284 -24.08 21.12 0.51
C SER A 284 -23.38 21.44 1.83
N GLY A 285 -23.46 22.71 2.26
CA GLY A 285 -22.82 23.24 3.47
C GLY A 285 -21.31 23.46 3.37
N ARG A 286 -20.75 23.50 2.15
CA ARG A 286 -19.31 23.49 1.86
C ARG A 286 -18.98 24.52 0.79
N ARG A 287 -17.78 25.12 0.86
CA ARG A 287 -17.32 26.11 -0.12
C ARG A 287 -16.61 25.43 -1.29
N LEU A 288 -17.18 25.52 -2.49
CA LEU A 288 -16.50 25.08 -3.71
C LEU A 288 -15.25 25.94 -3.97
N VAL A 289 -14.08 25.32 -4.04
CA VAL A 289 -12.85 25.97 -4.47
C VAL A 289 -12.55 25.66 -5.93
N ARG A 290 -12.73 24.40 -6.33
CA ARG A 290 -12.50 23.97 -7.72
C ARG A 290 -13.41 22.81 -8.09
N ALA A 291 -13.96 22.83 -9.30
CA ALA A 291 -14.60 21.69 -9.92
C ALA A 291 -13.98 21.48 -11.31
N VAL A 292 -13.39 20.32 -11.57
CA VAL A 292 -12.76 19.99 -12.84
C VAL A 292 -13.45 18.77 -13.44
N ALA A 293 -13.86 18.87 -14.70
CA ALA A 293 -14.40 17.77 -15.48
C ALA A 293 -13.41 17.39 -16.59
N TYR A 294 -12.95 16.14 -16.54
CA TYR A 294 -11.97 15.59 -17.46
C TYR A 294 -12.67 14.85 -18.60
N VAL A 295 -12.66 15.44 -19.79
CA VAL A 295 -13.41 14.99 -20.97
C VAL A 295 -12.44 14.41 -22.00
N VAL A 296 -12.77 13.21 -22.50
CA VAL A 296 -12.05 12.58 -23.60
C VAL A 296 -12.85 12.77 -24.88
N GLU A 297 -12.25 13.45 -25.85
CA GLU A 297 -12.88 13.79 -27.13
C GLU A 297 -12.65 12.67 -28.15
N THR A 298 -13.72 12.19 -28.78
CA THR A 298 -13.66 11.27 -29.91
C THR A 298 -14.04 12.02 -31.19
N PRO A 299 -13.33 11.79 -32.32
CA PRO A 299 -13.62 12.48 -33.58
C PRO A 299 -15.05 12.25 -34.12
N GLU A 300 -15.68 11.16 -33.71
CA GLU A 300 -16.99 10.72 -34.21
C GLU A 300 -18.18 11.39 -33.50
N ILE A 301 -17.96 12.02 -32.35
CA ILE A 301 -19.03 12.58 -31.51
C ILE A 301 -18.77 14.06 -31.26
N ASP A 302 -19.68 14.92 -31.73
CA ASP A 302 -19.66 16.33 -31.36
C ASP A 302 -20.09 16.48 -29.88
N GLN A 303 -19.11 16.77 -29.03
CA GLN A 303 -19.30 17.00 -27.60
C GLN A 303 -19.35 18.49 -27.24
N SER A 304 -19.30 19.41 -28.22
CA SER A 304 -19.18 20.85 -27.99
C SER A 304 -20.31 21.42 -27.13
N SER A 305 -21.54 20.98 -27.41
CA SER A 305 -22.73 21.39 -26.63
C SER A 305 -22.69 20.91 -25.18
N PHE A 306 -22.19 19.70 -24.95
CA PHE A 306 -22.05 19.13 -23.60
C PHE A 306 -20.94 19.85 -22.82
N ILE A 307 -19.82 20.14 -23.47
CA ILE A 307 -18.72 20.88 -22.86
C ILE A 307 -19.16 22.30 -22.47
N HIS A 308 -19.87 23.00 -23.35
CA HIS A 308 -20.40 24.33 -23.06
C HIS A 308 -21.35 24.29 -21.84
N LEU A 309 -22.21 23.27 -21.76
CA LEU A 309 -23.09 23.07 -20.60
C LEU A 309 -22.31 22.94 -19.28
N LEU A 310 -21.20 22.18 -19.27
CA LEU A 310 -20.36 22.04 -18.07
C LEU A 310 -19.68 23.35 -17.68
N GLN A 311 -19.15 24.09 -18.65
CA GLN A 311 -18.50 25.39 -18.41
C GLN A 311 -19.47 26.41 -17.82
N MET A 312 -20.74 26.40 -18.27
CA MET A 312 -21.81 27.21 -17.68
C MET A 312 -22.15 26.81 -16.22
N LYS A 313 -21.78 25.60 -15.80
CA LYS A 313 -22.14 24.99 -14.50
C LYS A 313 -20.99 24.99 -13.50
N ALA A 314 -20.10 25.98 -13.59
CA ALA A 314 -18.93 26.16 -12.72
C ALA A 314 -17.88 25.05 -12.78
N TYR A 315 -17.91 24.18 -13.80
CA TYR A 315 -16.85 23.22 -14.06
C TYR A 315 -15.78 23.80 -14.98
N GLU A 316 -14.52 23.70 -14.56
CA GLU A 316 -13.38 23.78 -15.45
C GLU A 316 -13.34 22.51 -16.31
N VAL A 317 -13.39 22.63 -17.63
CA VAL A 317 -13.38 21.46 -18.52
C VAL A 317 -12.00 21.29 -19.14
N LYS A 318 -11.34 20.16 -18.84
CA LYS A 318 -10.09 19.76 -19.47
C LYS A 318 -10.37 18.72 -20.55
N ARG A 319 -9.82 18.93 -21.75
CA ARG A 319 -10.11 18.13 -22.95
C ARG A 319 -8.86 17.44 -23.49
N LYS A 320 -8.98 16.15 -23.83
CA LYS A 320 -7.90 15.34 -24.37
C LYS A 320 -8.42 14.51 -25.54
N PRO A 321 -7.82 14.62 -26.73
CA PRO A 321 -8.25 13.80 -27.86
C PRO A 321 -7.91 12.33 -27.59
N LEU A 322 -8.86 11.43 -27.81
CA LEU A 322 -8.62 10.00 -27.75
C LEU A 322 -7.62 9.61 -28.84
N LYS A 323 -6.42 9.18 -28.44
CA LYS A 323 -5.44 8.65 -29.38
C LYS A 323 -5.58 7.14 -29.43
N ILE A 324 -6.25 6.65 -30.47
CA ILE A 324 -6.30 5.23 -30.78
C ILE A 324 -5.02 4.90 -31.54
N ARG A 325 -4.16 4.08 -30.92
CA ARG A 325 -2.96 3.58 -31.59
C ARG A 325 -3.34 2.47 -32.60
N PRO A 326 -2.44 2.14 -33.55
CA PRO A 326 -2.68 1.07 -34.52
C PRO A 326 -2.96 -0.30 -33.88
N ASP A 327 -2.51 -0.51 -32.64
CA ASP A 327 -2.72 -1.71 -31.80
C ASP A 327 -4.08 -1.72 -31.07
N ARG A 328 -4.97 -0.74 -31.33
CA ARG A 328 -6.24 -0.49 -30.61
C ARG A 328 -6.08 -0.21 -29.11
N SER A 329 -4.87 -0.02 -28.61
CA SER A 329 -4.67 0.52 -27.27
C SER A 329 -5.15 1.97 -27.26
N MET A 330 -6.07 2.25 -26.34
CA MET A 330 -6.60 3.59 -26.15
C MET A 330 -5.62 4.35 -25.26
N LYS A 331 -4.85 5.26 -25.84
CA LYS A 331 -4.10 6.24 -25.06
C LYS A 331 -4.97 7.48 -24.90
N GLY A 332 -5.57 7.63 -23.72
CA GLY A 332 -6.47 8.76 -23.48
C GLY A 332 -7.13 8.85 -22.11
N ASN A 333 -6.72 8.07 -21.10
CA ASN A 333 -7.22 8.28 -19.74
C ASN A 333 -6.65 9.59 -19.16
N TRP A 334 -7.37 10.14 -18.20
CA TRP A 334 -7.01 11.37 -17.50
C TRP A 334 -6.35 11.10 -16.15
N ASP A 335 -6.06 9.83 -15.83
CA ASP A 335 -5.81 9.40 -14.46
C ASP A 335 -4.57 10.05 -13.84
N LEU A 336 -3.49 10.16 -14.63
CA LEU A 336 -2.27 10.82 -14.18
C LEU A 336 -2.47 12.32 -13.97
N GLU A 337 -3.02 13.02 -14.96
CA GLU A 337 -3.20 14.47 -14.87
C GLU A 337 -4.25 14.85 -13.81
N MET A 338 -5.30 14.06 -13.64
CA MET A 338 -6.28 14.24 -12.56
C MET A 338 -5.63 14.03 -11.18
N ALA A 339 -4.78 13.02 -11.02
CA ALA A 339 -4.04 12.82 -9.78
C ALA A 339 -3.08 13.99 -9.47
N LEU A 340 -2.38 14.52 -10.49
CA LEU A 340 -1.52 15.68 -10.34
C LEU A 340 -2.30 16.95 -9.98
N ASP A 341 -3.44 17.20 -10.61
CA ASP A 341 -4.30 18.34 -10.27
C ASP A 341 -4.83 18.24 -8.83
N ALA A 342 -5.26 17.05 -8.40
CA ALA A 342 -5.74 16.82 -7.04
C ALA A 342 -4.63 17.06 -6.01
N LEU A 343 -3.40 16.58 -6.27
CA LEU A 343 -2.25 16.77 -5.37
C LEU A 343 -1.75 18.21 -5.32
N THR A 344 -1.75 18.92 -6.45
CA THR A 344 -1.29 20.32 -6.54
C THR A 344 -2.27 21.30 -5.91
N THR A 345 -3.56 20.97 -5.90
CA THR A 345 -4.60 21.80 -5.25
C THR A 345 -4.82 21.44 -3.79
N ALA A 346 -4.27 20.32 -3.30
CA ALA A 346 -4.52 19.78 -1.97
C ALA A 346 -4.31 20.81 -0.84
N ASP A 347 -3.30 21.66 -0.94
CA ASP A 347 -2.98 22.63 0.13
C ASP A 347 -4.06 23.72 0.33
N HIS A 348 -4.97 23.86 -0.64
CA HIS A 348 -6.08 24.82 -0.60
C HIS A 348 -7.44 24.17 -0.29
N LEU A 349 -7.47 22.85 -0.08
CA LEU A 349 -8.67 22.05 0.08
C LEU A 349 -8.70 21.40 1.47
N ASP A 350 -9.91 21.23 2.00
CA ASP A 350 -10.17 20.45 3.21
C ASP A 350 -10.75 19.07 2.84
N VAL A 351 -11.49 19.01 1.73
CA VAL A 351 -12.06 17.77 1.18
C VAL A 351 -11.78 17.67 -0.32
N VAL A 352 -11.29 16.50 -0.75
CA VAL A 352 -11.19 16.13 -2.16
C VAL A 352 -12.30 15.14 -2.49
N VAL A 353 -13.04 15.44 -3.55
CA VAL A 353 -14.08 14.56 -4.07
C VAL A 353 -13.67 14.04 -5.43
N LEU A 354 -13.53 12.72 -5.53
CA LEU A 354 -13.23 12.01 -6.77
C LEU A 354 -14.51 11.36 -7.30
N ALA A 355 -14.99 11.81 -8.46
CA ALA A 355 -16.08 11.14 -9.16
C ALA A 355 -15.51 10.17 -10.20
N THR A 356 -15.16 8.97 -9.73
CA THR A 356 -14.57 7.87 -10.51
C THR A 356 -14.86 6.53 -9.85
N GLY A 357 -14.88 5.47 -10.66
CA GLY A 357 -14.94 4.08 -10.23
C GLY A 357 -13.59 3.35 -10.28
N ASP A 358 -12.52 4.01 -10.74
CA ASP A 358 -11.26 3.36 -11.08
C ASP A 358 -10.36 3.10 -9.84
N GLY A 359 -9.95 1.84 -9.68
CA GLY A 359 -9.06 1.40 -8.59
C GLY A 359 -7.66 2.01 -8.64
N ASP A 360 -7.22 2.50 -9.80
CA ASP A 360 -5.90 3.10 -9.98
C ASP A 360 -5.72 4.41 -9.16
N PHE A 361 -6.82 4.98 -8.63
CA PHE A 361 -6.77 6.14 -7.73
C PHE A 361 -6.51 5.78 -6.25
N VAL A 362 -6.44 4.51 -5.85
CA VAL A 362 -6.15 4.12 -4.45
C VAL A 362 -4.87 4.79 -3.92
N PRO A 363 -3.73 4.81 -4.63
CA PRO A 363 -2.53 5.51 -4.17
C PRO A 363 -2.74 7.02 -3.99
N LEU A 364 -3.52 7.67 -4.88
CA LEU A 364 -3.87 9.08 -4.74
C LEU A 364 -4.67 9.33 -3.46
N VAL A 365 -5.68 8.51 -3.18
CA VAL A 365 -6.51 8.60 -1.97
C VAL A 365 -5.62 8.52 -0.72
N GLN A 366 -4.70 7.56 -0.67
CA GLN A 366 -3.78 7.39 0.45
C GLN A 366 -2.87 8.62 0.63
N GLN A 367 -2.31 9.15 -0.46
CA GLN A 367 -1.44 10.33 -0.40
C GLN A 367 -2.17 11.59 0.05
N LEU A 368 -3.41 11.82 -0.41
CA LEU A 368 -4.23 12.95 0.03
C LEU A 368 -4.57 12.86 1.52
N LYS A 369 -4.89 11.65 2.00
CA LYS A 369 -5.15 11.40 3.43
C LYS A 369 -3.92 11.63 4.29
N LEU A 370 -2.73 11.24 3.82
CA LEU A 370 -1.47 11.52 4.51
C LEU A 370 -1.20 13.03 4.65
N ARG A 371 -1.71 13.85 3.72
CA ARG A 371 -1.66 15.32 3.80
C ARG A 371 -2.76 15.92 4.70
N GLY A 372 -3.59 15.09 5.33
CA GLY A 372 -4.65 15.50 6.24
C GLY A 372 -5.96 15.91 5.56
N LEU A 373 -6.13 15.63 4.27
CA LEU A 373 -7.39 15.89 3.57
C LEU A 373 -8.36 14.73 3.76
N ARG A 374 -9.65 15.05 3.81
CA ARG A 374 -10.72 14.06 3.69
C ARG A 374 -10.96 13.73 2.22
N VAL A 375 -11.08 12.45 1.88
CA VAL A 375 -11.33 12.00 0.51
C VAL A 375 -12.69 11.32 0.40
N GLU A 376 -13.57 11.88 -0.42
CA GLU A 376 -14.87 11.28 -0.76
C GLU A 376 -14.85 10.75 -2.19
N VAL A 377 -15.36 9.53 -2.41
CA VAL A 377 -15.47 8.93 -3.74
C VAL A 377 -16.94 8.83 -4.14
N TYR A 378 -17.28 9.42 -5.29
CA TYR A 378 -18.59 9.30 -5.92
C TYR A 378 -18.48 8.33 -7.09
N GLY A 379 -19.21 7.22 -7.02
CA GLY A 379 -19.13 6.19 -8.05
C GLY A 379 -20.36 5.31 -8.12
N PHE A 380 -20.51 4.59 -9.23
CA PHE A 380 -21.54 3.56 -9.34
C PHE A 380 -21.04 2.32 -8.62
N ARG A 381 -21.72 1.93 -7.53
CA ARG A 381 -21.28 0.83 -6.66
C ARG A 381 -20.87 -0.47 -7.39
N PRO A 382 -21.58 -0.92 -8.45
CA PRO A 382 -21.18 -2.12 -9.21
C PRO A 382 -19.90 -1.95 -10.04
N SER A 383 -19.58 -0.73 -10.48
CA SER A 383 -18.44 -0.42 -11.35
C SER A 383 -17.33 0.34 -10.63
N THR A 384 -17.38 0.43 -9.30
CA THR A 384 -16.36 1.05 -8.46
C THR A 384 -15.51 -0.04 -7.82
N ALA A 385 -14.20 0.03 -7.99
CA ALA A 385 -13.27 -0.92 -7.38
C ALA A 385 -13.50 -1.02 -5.85
N PRO A 386 -13.58 -2.24 -5.27
CA PRO A 386 -13.73 -2.43 -3.82
C PRO A 386 -12.65 -1.71 -3.01
N ASP A 387 -11.40 -1.83 -3.43
CA ASP A 387 -10.22 -1.24 -2.75
C ASP A 387 -10.30 0.29 -2.73
N LEU A 388 -10.82 0.91 -3.79
CA LEU A 388 -11.05 2.37 -3.83
C LEU A 388 -12.09 2.80 -2.82
N ARG A 389 -13.17 2.02 -2.69
CA ARG A 389 -14.25 2.30 -1.72
C ARG A 389 -13.78 2.16 -0.29
N GLU A 390 -12.88 1.22 -0.03
CA GLU A 390 -12.29 0.98 1.28
C GLU A 390 -11.24 2.04 1.64
N ALA A 391 -10.42 2.46 0.67
CA ALA A 391 -9.40 3.49 0.89
C ALA A 391 -9.99 4.87 1.21
N ALA A 392 -11.13 5.22 0.60
CA ALA A 392 -11.81 6.50 0.76
C ALA A 392 -12.39 6.69 2.17
N ASP A 393 -12.39 7.93 2.68
CA ASP A 393 -13.04 8.24 3.96
C ASP A 393 -14.57 8.17 3.87
N ARG A 394 -15.11 8.38 2.66
CA ARG A 394 -16.53 8.22 2.39
C ARG A 394 -16.74 7.78 0.95
N PHE A 395 -17.53 6.73 0.76
CA PHE A 395 -18.07 6.37 -0.53
C PHE A 395 -19.53 6.82 -0.67
N VAL A 396 -19.86 7.53 -1.74
CA VAL A 396 -21.21 7.97 -2.08
C VAL A 396 -21.65 7.30 -3.38
N ALA A 397 -22.62 6.40 -3.28
CA ALA A 397 -23.13 5.69 -4.44
C ALA A 397 -23.95 6.63 -5.34
N ILE A 398 -23.62 6.65 -6.64
CA ILE A 398 -24.42 7.35 -7.64
C ILE A 398 -25.69 6.54 -7.90
N THR A 399 -26.82 7.12 -7.50
CA THR A 399 -28.16 6.54 -7.62
C THR A 399 -29.08 7.47 -8.41
N ARG A 400 -30.37 7.12 -8.55
CA ARG A 400 -31.34 7.88 -9.36
C ARG A 400 -31.38 9.39 -9.08
N ARG A 401 -31.07 9.83 -7.85
CA ARG A 401 -31.07 11.26 -7.48
C ARG A 401 -29.98 12.08 -8.17
N LEU A 402 -28.90 11.43 -8.59
CA LEU A 402 -27.77 12.05 -9.29
C LEU A 402 -27.79 11.72 -10.80
N LEU A 403 -28.89 11.18 -11.30
CA LEU A 403 -29.02 10.73 -12.68
C LEU A 403 -30.18 11.41 -13.38
N ARG A 404 -29.96 11.81 -14.62
CA ARG A 404 -31.01 12.25 -15.54
C ARG A 404 -31.34 11.12 -16.52
N PRO A 405 -32.63 10.74 -16.65
CA PRO A 405 -33.02 9.73 -17.64
C PRO A 405 -32.69 10.20 -19.06
N LEU A 406 -32.29 9.26 -19.92
CA LEU A 406 -32.11 9.57 -21.34
C LEU A 406 -33.47 9.92 -21.97
N PRO A 407 -33.56 10.96 -22.81
CA PRO A 407 -34.78 11.22 -23.57
C PRO A 407 -35.10 9.99 -24.44
N PRO A 408 -36.39 9.68 -24.64
CA PRO A 408 -36.79 8.59 -25.53
C PRO A 408 -36.20 8.84 -26.92
N PRO A 409 -35.80 7.78 -27.66
CA PRO A 409 -35.27 7.94 -29.00
C PRO A 409 -36.29 8.71 -29.83
N ARG A 410 -35.84 9.81 -30.46
CA ARG A 410 -36.70 10.61 -31.34
C ARG A 410 -37.23 9.68 -32.43
N ARG A 411 -38.53 9.40 -32.42
CA ARG A 411 -39.22 8.85 -33.60
C ARG A 411 -38.88 9.80 -34.75
N ARG A 412 -38.15 9.32 -35.77
CA ARG A 412 -37.97 10.08 -37.01
C ARG A 412 -39.38 10.53 -37.44
N ALA A 413 -39.55 11.84 -37.61
CA ALA A 413 -40.82 12.43 -37.98
C ALA A 413 -41.30 11.79 -39.29
N ALA A 414 -42.43 11.09 -39.23
CA ALA A 414 -43.24 10.79 -40.39
C ALA A 414 -43.97 12.09 -40.77
N ARG A 415 -43.37 12.84 -41.69
CA ARG A 415 -43.90 13.92 -42.55
C ARG A 415 -42.82 14.03 -43.63
N GLU A 416 -43.02 13.80 -44.90
CA GLU A 416 -44.14 14.04 -45.83
C GLU A 416 -44.52 12.69 -46.51
N GLU A 417 -45.72 12.39 -47.02
CA GLU A 417 -46.72 13.16 -47.76
C GLU A 417 -48.12 12.58 -47.43
N ALA A 418 -49.09 13.44 -47.19
CA ALA A 418 -50.52 13.14 -47.24
C ALA A 418 -51.20 14.25 -48.05
#